data_AF-A0A9P8V6R8-F1
#
_entry.id   AF-A0A9P8V6R8-F1
#
_cell.length_a   1.000
_cell.length_b   1.000
_cell.length_c   1.000
_cell.angle_alpha   90.00
_cell.angle_beta   90.00
_cell.angle_gamma   90.00
#
_symmetry.space_group_name_H-M   'P 1'
#
loop_
_entity.id
_entity.type
_entity.pdbx_description
1 polymer ?
#
loop_
_entity_poly.entity_id
_entity_poly.type
_entity_poly.pdbx_seq_one_letter_code
_entity_poly.pdbx_strand_id
1 'polypeptide(L)'
;MPRTTVPLESLATFKSLPDFRKAVDKGETGITIDGFVSDVNLPRAAWNENTSIDSPEANALRRSLHAVADLILSNMSHALELPWEKYLGEMHSANRGVLHVVKSESGHAVTEWSTLTILLHTEKPDRLIVNFGEALGVFSDGAIGRQVKVNDEENRQGQGKGPLLVYHVRPDDDVLYMRVAGALMRPVSGEEVKAARRVKETDEWQRTRRMDEHARL
;
A
#
# COMPACT_ATOMS: atom_id res chain seq x y z
N MET A 1 -18.61 0.53 -0.45
CA MET A 1 -19.07 -0.51 0.52
C MET A 1 -18.32 -0.29 1.83
N PRO A 2 -18.81 -0.70 3.02
CA PRO A 2 -18.01 -0.57 4.23
C PRO A 2 -16.72 -1.38 4.08
N ARG A 3 -15.58 -0.73 4.32
CA ARG A 3 -14.25 -1.33 4.25
C ARG A 3 -14.06 -2.32 5.40
N THR A 4 -13.37 -3.43 5.14
CA THR A 4 -13.03 -4.41 6.17
C THR A 4 -12.11 -3.78 7.22
N THR A 5 -12.50 -3.88 8.49
CA THR A 5 -11.73 -3.38 9.64
C THR A 5 -11.12 -4.55 10.41
N VAL A 6 -9.84 -4.44 10.76
CA VAL A 6 -9.10 -5.45 11.52
C VAL A 6 -8.31 -4.81 12.67
N PRO A 7 -8.16 -5.47 13.84
CA PRO A 7 -7.31 -4.98 14.91
C PRO A 7 -5.82 -5.10 14.57
N LEU A 8 -4.97 -4.17 15.01
CA LEU A 8 -3.53 -4.22 14.76
C LEU A 8 -2.89 -5.48 15.35
N GLU A 9 -3.30 -5.89 16.55
CA GLU A 9 -2.75 -7.05 17.26
C GLU A 9 -3.07 -8.39 16.57
N SER A 10 -4.09 -8.42 15.70
CA SER A 10 -4.45 -9.64 14.97
C SER A 10 -3.49 -9.91 13.80
N LEU A 11 -2.82 -8.88 13.28
CA LEU A 11 -1.99 -8.98 12.07
C LEU A 11 -0.78 -9.90 12.28
N ALA A 12 -0.08 -9.76 13.41
CA ALA A 12 1.12 -10.54 13.72
C ALA A 12 0.85 -12.03 13.97
N THR A 13 -0.41 -12.40 14.24
CA THR A 13 -0.83 -13.79 14.50
C THR A 13 -1.70 -14.37 13.39
N PHE A 14 -1.85 -13.64 12.27
CA PHE A 14 -2.72 -14.01 11.14
C PHE A 14 -4.19 -14.27 11.51
N LYS A 15 -4.65 -13.82 12.68
CA LYS A 15 -6.04 -14.01 13.12
C LYS A 15 -7.03 -13.32 12.19
N SER A 16 -6.61 -12.25 11.52
CA SER A 16 -7.42 -11.53 10.52
C SER A 16 -7.23 -12.01 9.09
N LEU A 17 -6.46 -13.07 8.84
CA LEU A 17 -6.29 -13.62 7.48
C LEU A 17 -7.63 -13.91 6.76
N PRO A 18 -8.70 -14.43 7.43
CA PRO A 18 -10.00 -14.57 6.80
C PRO A 18 -10.61 -13.26 6.31
N ASP A 19 -10.39 -12.17 7.05
CA ASP A 19 -10.86 -10.82 6.69
C ASP A 19 -10.11 -10.28 5.47
N PHE A 20 -8.80 -10.52 5.39
CA PHE A 20 -7.98 -10.18 4.23
C PHE A 20 -8.43 -10.92 2.96
N ARG A 21 -8.66 -12.24 3.06
CA ARG A 21 -9.17 -13.03 1.92
C ARG A 21 -10.53 -12.52 1.46
N LYS A 22 -11.43 -12.28 2.41
CA LYS A 22 -12.76 -11.71 2.12
C LYS A 22 -12.68 -10.34 1.45
N ALA A 23 -11.75 -9.48 1.88
CA ALA A 23 -11.54 -8.17 1.26
C ALA A 23 -11.07 -8.33 -0.20
N VAL A 24 -10.13 -9.23 -0.47
CA VAL A 24 -9.66 -9.55 -1.82
C VAL A 24 -10.80 -10.13 -2.68
N ASP A 25 -11.52 -11.13 -2.18
CA ASP A 25 -12.62 -11.81 -2.90
C ASP A 25 -13.74 -10.84 -3.30
N LYS A 26 -13.98 -9.82 -2.47
CA LYS A 26 -14.97 -8.77 -2.73
C LYS A 26 -14.47 -7.66 -3.64
N GLY A 27 -13.18 -7.66 -4.00
CA GLY A 27 -12.55 -6.54 -4.68
C GLY A 27 -12.58 -5.25 -3.85
N GLU A 28 -12.47 -5.37 -2.53
CA GLU A 28 -12.30 -4.19 -1.68
C GLU A 28 -10.99 -3.49 -2.02
N THR A 29 -11.02 -2.17 -1.94
CA THR A 29 -9.92 -1.32 -2.38
C THR A 29 -8.89 -1.03 -1.29
N GLY A 30 -9.07 -1.65 -0.12
CA GLY A 30 -8.22 -1.48 1.03
C GLY A 30 -8.85 -2.06 2.30
N ILE A 31 -8.18 -1.85 3.43
CA ILE A 31 -8.62 -2.25 4.77
C ILE A 31 -8.45 -1.09 5.77
N THR A 32 -9.09 -1.19 6.92
CA THR A 32 -8.89 -0.29 8.07
C THR A 32 -8.22 -1.06 9.20
N ILE A 33 -7.19 -0.48 9.80
CA ILE A 33 -6.50 -1.04 10.96
C ILE A 33 -6.85 -0.21 12.20
N ASP A 34 -7.42 -0.83 13.21
CA ASP A 34 -7.72 -0.20 14.50
C ASP A 34 -6.65 -0.56 15.55
N GLY A 35 -6.39 0.33 16.51
CA GLY A 35 -5.45 0.11 17.61
C GLY A 35 -4.02 0.56 17.33
N PHE A 36 -3.79 1.41 16.32
CA PHE A 36 -2.47 1.98 16.08
C PHE A 36 -2.14 3.04 17.12
N VAL A 37 -1.07 2.85 17.89
CA VAL A 37 -0.59 3.86 18.84
C VAL A 37 0.74 4.38 18.35
N SER A 38 0.81 5.69 18.11
CA SER A 38 2.06 6.37 17.83
C SER A 38 2.30 7.47 18.86
N ASP A 39 3.43 7.39 19.55
CA ASP A 39 3.91 8.44 20.45
C ASP A 39 4.51 9.64 19.68
N VAL A 40 4.45 9.62 18.34
CA VAL A 40 5.12 10.62 17.51
C VAL A 40 4.26 11.88 17.40
N ASN A 41 4.65 12.91 18.13
CA ASN A 41 4.07 14.24 18.00
C ASN A 41 4.81 15.03 16.92
N LEU A 42 4.34 14.98 15.67
CA LEU A 42 4.94 15.75 14.58
C LEU A 42 4.70 17.26 14.82
N PRO A 43 5.75 18.10 14.85
CA PRO A 43 5.59 19.52 15.06
C PRO A 43 4.75 20.13 13.92
N ARG A 44 3.63 20.79 14.27
CA ARG A 44 2.69 21.39 13.31
C ARG A 44 3.36 22.40 12.35
N ALA A 45 4.47 23.00 12.78
CA ALA A 45 5.26 23.92 11.95
C ALA A 45 5.93 23.22 10.75
N ALA A 46 6.07 21.89 10.77
CA ALA A 46 6.61 21.10 9.66
C ALA A 46 5.54 20.68 8.64
N TRP A 47 4.27 21.05 8.85
CA TRP A 47 3.14 20.64 8.00
C TRP A 47 2.99 21.57 6.80
N ASN A 48 4.02 21.63 5.97
CA ASN A 48 3.95 22.26 4.65
C ASN A 48 3.34 21.27 3.65
N GLU A 49 2.38 21.73 2.84
CA GLU A 49 1.66 20.87 1.89
C GLU A 49 2.61 20.21 0.89
N ASN A 50 2.34 18.94 0.59
CA ASN A 50 3.05 18.15 -0.43
C ASN A 50 4.58 18.08 -0.28
N THR A 51 5.10 18.37 0.92
CA THR A 51 6.53 18.27 1.19
C THR A 51 6.81 16.99 1.97
N SER A 52 7.85 16.26 1.59
CA SER A 52 8.40 15.19 2.44
C SER A 52 8.85 15.80 3.77
N ILE A 53 8.41 15.26 4.90
CA ILE A 53 8.89 15.73 6.21
C ILE A 53 10.14 14.94 6.57
N ASP A 54 11.32 15.56 6.48
CA ASP A 54 12.56 14.98 7.00
C ASP A 54 12.88 15.51 8.40
N SER A 55 12.40 14.81 9.43
CA SER A 55 12.70 15.05 10.85
C SER A 55 12.90 13.72 11.59
N PRO A 56 13.61 13.69 12.74
CA PRO A 56 13.75 12.48 13.56
C PRO A 56 12.40 11.85 13.93
N GLU A 57 11.41 12.67 14.26
CA GLU A 57 10.03 12.28 14.57
C GLU A 57 9.36 11.65 13.35
N ALA A 58 9.45 12.31 12.18
CA ALA A 58 8.91 11.75 10.94
C ALA A 58 9.59 10.44 10.54
N ASN A 59 10.88 10.27 10.82
CA ASN A 59 11.59 9.01 10.61
C ASN A 59 11.14 7.91 11.59
N ALA A 60 10.84 8.26 12.85
CA ALA A 60 10.27 7.32 13.82
C ALA A 60 8.85 6.87 13.40
N LEU A 61 8.02 7.81 12.94
CA LEU A 61 6.70 7.49 12.41
C LEU A 61 6.79 6.63 11.15
N ARG A 62 7.67 6.97 10.19
CA ARG A 62 7.92 6.16 8.99
C ARG A 62 8.27 4.73 9.34
N ARG A 63 9.19 4.51 10.29
CA ARG A 63 9.56 3.16 10.75
C ARG A 63 8.38 2.42 11.38
N SER A 64 7.56 3.12 12.18
CA SER A 64 6.38 2.52 12.82
C SER A 64 5.33 2.12 11.78
N LEU A 65 5.04 3.00 10.83
CA LEU A 65 4.11 2.72 9.73
C LEU A 65 4.63 1.61 8.81
N HIS A 66 5.94 1.56 8.56
CA HIS A 66 6.56 0.48 7.78
C HIS A 66 6.45 -0.87 8.49
N ALA A 67 6.69 -0.93 9.80
CA ALA A 67 6.52 -2.17 10.56
C ALA A 67 5.08 -2.68 10.50
N VAL A 68 4.08 -1.79 10.52
CA VAL A 68 2.68 -2.17 10.28
C VAL A 68 2.48 -2.65 8.84
N ALA A 69 3.09 -1.97 7.86
CA ALA A 69 3.04 -2.38 6.46
C ALA A 69 3.60 -3.79 6.26
N ASP A 70 4.70 -4.16 6.90
CA ASP A 70 5.27 -5.51 6.83
C ASP A 70 4.26 -6.57 7.30
N LEU A 71 3.56 -6.32 8.40
CA LEU A 71 2.52 -7.22 8.90
C LEU A 71 1.36 -7.36 7.92
N ILE A 72 0.93 -6.24 7.32
CA ILE A 72 -0.11 -6.22 6.28
C ILE A 72 0.35 -7.01 5.06
N LEU A 73 1.58 -6.77 4.59
CA LEU A 73 2.16 -7.44 3.42
C LEU A 73 2.28 -8.95 3.65
N SER A 74 2.65 -9.41 4.84
CA SER A 74 2.64 -10.83 5.17
C SER A 74 1.23 -11.44 5.10
N ASN A 75 0.23 -10.75 5.66
CA ASN A 75 -1.16 -11.21 5.57
C ASN A 75 -1.65 -11.23 4.10
N MET A 76 -1.28 -10.22 3.31
CA MET A 76 -1.59 -10.18 1.87
C MET A 76 -0.91 -11.30 1.10
N SER A 77 0.36 -11.60 1.39
CA SER A 77 1.07 -12.72 0.78
C SER A 77 0.36 -14.05 1.02
N HIS A 78 -0.16 -14.28 2.23
CA HIS A 78 -1.00 -15.45 2.52
C HIS A 78 -2.38 -15.40 1.85
N ALA A 79 -3.02 -14.24 1.83
CA ALA A 79 -4.35 -14.08 1.25
C ALA A 79 -4.34 -14.31 -0.28
N LEU A 80 -3.27 -13.89 -0.94
CA LEU A 80 -3.05 -14.05 -2.38
C LEU A 80 -2.34 -15.35 -2.75
N GLU A 81 -2.13 -16.25 -1.78
CA GLU A 81 -1.47 -17.54 -1.99
C GLU A 81 -0.09 -17.42 -2.66
N LEU A 82 0.65 -16.36 -2.29
CA LEU A 82 1.99 -16.12 -2.79
C LEU A 82 2.98 -17.14 -2.21
N PRO A 83 4.14 -17.33 -2.86
CA PRO A 83 5.02 -18.49 -2.61
C PRO A 83 5.54 -18.65 -1.19
N TRP A 84 5.63 -17.58 -0.40
CA TRP A 84 5.91 -17.63 1.04
C TRP A 84 5.34 -16.40 1.76
N GLU A 85 5.26 -16.50 3.09
CA GLU A 85 4.69 -15.47 3.99
C GLU A 85 5.26 -14.07 3.73
N LYS A 86 6.59 -13.96 3.60
CA LYS A 86 7.29 -12.67 3.50
C LYS A 86 7.49 -12.20 2.06
N TYR A 87 6.86 -12.85 1.08
CA TYR A 87 7.11 -12.58 -0.34
C TYR A 87 6.99 -11.10 -0.69
N LEU A 88 5.90 -10.44 -0.25
CA LEU A 88 5.72 -9.03 -0.50
C LEU A 88 6.65 -8.19 0.37
N GLY A 89 6.79 -8.50 1.67
CA GLY A 89 7.66 -7.74 2.58
C GLY A 89 9.11 -7.65 2.11
N GLU A 90 9.66 -8.74 1.56
CA GLU A 90 11.04 -8.78 1.05
C GLU A 90 11.29 -7.88 -0.17
N MET A 91 10.23 -7.43 -0.85
CA MET A 91 10.33 -6.52 -2.00
C MET A 91 10.27 -5.04 -1.60
N HIS A 92 10.14 -4.72 -0.32
CA HIS A 92 9.94 -3.37 0.17
C HIS A 92 10.95 -3.03 1.25
N SER A 93 11.83 -2.06 0.99
CA SER A 93 12.71 -1.53 2.04
C SER A 93 12.10 -0.32 2.76
N ALA A 94 12.33 -0.25 4.08
CA ALA A 94 11.89 0.86 4.93
C ALA A 94 12.43 2.22 4.47
N ASN A 95 13.57 2.23 3.78
CA ASN A 95 14.26 3.43 3.30
C ASN A 95 13.57 4.08 2.10
N ARG A 96 12.60 3.40 1.48
CA ARG A 96 11.90 3.86 0.27
C ARG A 96 10.50 4.39 0.54
N GLY A 97 10.03 4.26 1.77
CA GLY A 97 8.73 4.79 2.17
C GLY A 97 8.73 6.31 2.19
N VAL A 98 7.80 6.93 1.47
CA VAL A 98 7.64 8.39 1.42
C VAL A 98 6.48 8.81 2.30
N LEU A 99 6.71 9.77 3.20
CA LEU A 99 5.69 10.33 4.09
C LEU A 99 5.38 11.77 3.68
N HIS A 100 4.13 12.03 3.31
CA HIS A 100 3.63 13.36 2.96
C HIS A 100 2.61 13.85 3.98
N VAL A 101 2.49 15.17 4.08
CA VAL A 101 1.35 15.84 4.72
C VAL A 101 0.41 16.35 3.64
N VAL A 102 -0.86 15.96 3.75
CA VAL A 102 -1.94 16.43 2.90
C VAL A 102 -2.98 17.11 3.78
N LYS A 103 -3.35 18.35 3.47
CA LYS A 103 -4.49 18.99 4.13
C LYS A 103 -5.78 18.41 3.57
N SER A 104 -6.70 18.04 4.44
CA SER A 104 -7.98 17.42 4.07
C SER A 104 -8.82 18.27 3.08
N GLU A 105 -8.58 19.58 3.04
CA GLU A 105 -9.34 20.54 2.24
C GLU A 105 -8.72 20.83 0.86
N SER A 106 -7.44 20.52 0.63
CA SER A 106 -6.72 21.06 -0.53
C SER A 106 -7.04 20.35 -1.85
N GLY A 107 -7.82 19.26 -1.85
CA GLY A 107 -8.27 18.56 -3.07
C GLY A 107 -7.16 17.90 -3.91
N HIS A 108 -5.88 18.14 -3.59
CA HIS A 108 -4.73 17.54 -4.26
C HIS A 108 -4.53 16.12 -3.71
N ALA A 109 -4.85 15.12 -4.53
CA ALA A 109 -4.52 13.74 -4.21
C ALA A 109 -3.02 13.53 -4.50
N VAL A 110 -2.24 13.21 -3.48
CA VAL A 110 -0.88 12.67 -3.69
C VAL A 110 -1.05 11.23 -4.16
N THR A 111 -1.02 11.04 -5.48
CA THR A 111 -1.01 9.71 -6.10
C THR A 111 0.43 9.33 -6.40
N GLU A 112 1.03 8.52 -5.52
CA GLU A 112 2.26 7.82 -5.82
C GLU A 112 2.01 6.35 -6.16
N TRP A 113 2.78 5.85 -7.12
CA TRP A 113 2.81 4.43 -7.42
C TRP A 113 3.41 3.67 -6.22
N SER A 114 2.59 2.79 -5.63
CA SER A 114 2.87 2.10 -4.36
C SER A 114 2.15 0.75 -4.33
N THR A 115 2.59 -0.12 -3.43
CA THR A 115 1.91 -1.40 -3.09
C THR A 115 0.84 -1.17 -2.06
N LEU A 116 1.11 -0.33 -1.06
CA LEU A 116 0.14 0.14 -0.07
C LEU A 116 0.25 1.66 0.09
N THR A 117 -0.88 2.32 0.31
CA THR A 117 -0.91 3.70 0.78
C THR A 117 -1.59 3.73 2.14
N ILE A 118 -0.86 4.10 3.18
CA ILE A 118 -1.34 4.16 4.56
C ILE A 118 -1.68 5.62 4.89
N LEU A 119 -2.91 5.85 5.31
CA LEU A 119 -3.42 7.15 5.72
C LEU A 119 -3.59 7.17 7.24
N LEU A 120 -3.03 8.19 7.88
CA LEU A 120 -3.14 8.44 9.31
C LEU A 120 -3.78 9.81 9.55
N HIS A 121 -4.97 9.81 10.15
CA HIS A 121 -5.64 11.04 10.54
C HIS A 121 -5.07 11.54 11.86
N THR A 122 -4.56 12.77 11.88
CA THR A 122 -3.95 13.35 13.09
C THR A 122 -4.93 13.52 14.26
N GLU A 123 -6.23 13.61 14.00
CA GLU A 123 -7.27 13.70 15.04
C GLU A 123 -7.78 12.34 15.53
N LYS A 124 -7.53 11.26 14.78
CA LYS A 124 -7.90 9.88 15.14
C LYS A 124 -6.70 8.97 14.85
N PRO A 125 -5.61 9.13 15.63
CA PRO A 125 -4.37 8.42 15.35
C PRO A 125 -4.47 6.93 15.66
N ASP A 126 -5.51 6.49 16.36
CA ASP A 126 -5.81 5.09 16.70
C ASP A 126 -6.23 4.24 15.50
N ARG A 127 -6.51 4.86 14.36
CA ARG A 127 -7.01 4.21 13.15
C ARG A 127 -6.15 4.55 11.94
N LEU A 128 -5.72 3.52 11.22
CA LEU A 128 -5.07 3.63 9.92
C LEU A 128 -6.03 3.21 8.81
N ILE A 129 -6.08 3.99 7.74
CA ILE A 129 -6.79 3.60 6.50
C ILE A 129 -5.73 3.14 5.51
N VAL A 130 -5.80 1.90 5.07
CA VAL A 130 -4.82 1.30 4.16
C VAL A 130 -5.48 1.07 2.82
N ASN A 131 -5.03 1.77 1.79
CA ASN A 131 -5.46 1.57 0.42
C ASN A 131 -4.51 0.58 -0.27
N PHE A 132 -5.08 -0.34 -1.03
CA PHE A 132 -4.32 -1.19 -1.93
C PHE A 132 -3.84 -0.37 -3.13
N GLY A 133 -2.53 -0.38 -3.33
CA GLY A 133 -1.87 0.37 -4.38
C GLY A 133 -1.78 -0.42 -5.69
N GLU A 134 -1.47 0.29 -6.77
CA GLU A 134 -1.40 -0.27 -8.12
C GLU A 134 -0.31 -1.35 -8.26
N ALA A 135 0.81 -1.23 -7.54
CA ALA A 135 1.86 -2.24 -7.56
C ALA A 135 1.37 -3.58 -7.00
N LEU A 136 0.42 -3.58 -6.04
CA LEU A 136 -0.18 -4.80 -5.52
C LEU A 136 -1.07 -5.49 -6.58
N GLY A 137 -1.71 -4.73 -7.46
CA GLY A 137 -2.40 -5.25 -8.63
C GLY A 137 -1.46 -6.00 -9.58
N VAL A 138 -0.21 -5.53 -9.75
CA VAL A 138 0.82 -6.22 -10.52
C VAL A 138 1.21 -7.54 -9.83
N PHE A 139 1.50 -7.51 -8.53
CA PHE A 139 1.86 -8.72 -7.78
C PHE A 139 0.76 -9.79 -7.74
N SER A 140 -0.50 -9.37 -7.80
CA SER A 140 -1.68 -10.26 -7.72
C SER A 140 -2.26 -10.67 -9.07
N ASP A 141 -1.57 -10.42 -10.18
CA ASP A 141 -2.06 -10.65 -11.56
C ASP A 141 -3.47 -10.05 -11.80
N GLY A 142 -3.70 -8.86 -11.23
CA GLY A 142 -4.95 -8.12 -11.36
C GLY A 142 -6.09 -8.58 -10.43
N ALA A 143 -5.86 -9.53 -9.51
CA ALA A 143 -6.89 -9.95 -8.54
C ALA A 143 -7.33 -8.78 -7.64
N ILE A 144 -6.42 -7.85 -7.36
CA ILE A 144 -6.74 -6.62 -6.63
C ILE A 144 -6.91 -5.48 -7.63
N GLY A 145 -8.17 -5.08 -7.81
CA GLY A 145 -8.60 -4.10 -8.80
C GLY A 145 -8.78 -2.70 -8.22
N ARG A 146 -8.16 -1.74 -8.91
CA ARG A 146 -8.42 -0.27 -8.91
C ARG A 146 -7.69 0.58 -7.87
N GLN A 147 -7.09 1.67 -8.37
CA GLN A 147 -6.60 2.79 -7.58
C GLN A 147 -7.74 3.45 -6.81
N VAL A 148 -7.51 3.72 -5.52
CA VAL A 148 -8.32 4.65 -4.72
C VAL A 148 -7.54 5.94 -4.62
N LYS A 149 -8.16 7.05 -4.98
CA LYS A 149 -7.56 8.36 -4.75
C LYS A 149 -7.60 8.65 -3.25
N VAL A 150 -6.54 9.25 -2.71
CA VAL A 150 -6.48 9.67 -1.30
C VAL A 150 -7.73 10.49 -0.88
N ASN A 151 -8.35 11.21 -1.82
CA ASN A 151 -9.55 12.02 -1.61
C ASN A 151 -10.90 11.34 -1.94
N ASP A 152 -10.93 10.03 -2.18
CA ASP A 152 -12.20 9.30 -2.42
C ASP A 152 -13.15 9.39 -1.22
N GLU A 153 -14.46 9.39 -1.49
CA GLU A 153 -15.50 9.51 -0.47
C GLU A 153 -15.41 8.43 0.62
N GLU A 154 -14.92 7.23 0.28
CA GLU A 154 -14.66 6.16 1.24
C GLU A 154 -13.53 6.48 2.22
N ASN A 155 -12.52 7.27 1.81
CA ASN A 155 -11.48 7.79 2.71
C ASN A 155 -11.98 9.01 3.51
N ARG A 156 -13.06 9.67 3.05
CA ARG A 156 -13.73 10.78 3.75
C ARG A 156 -14.68 10.29 4.84
N GLN A 157 -15.23 9.09 4.70
CA GLN A 157 -16.04 8.44 5.75
C GLN A 157 -15.16 8.03 6.94
N GLY A 158 -14.86 9.00 7.81
CA GLY A 158 -13.97 8.82 8.97
C GLY A 158 -13.11 10.04 9.27
N GLN A 159 -13.01 10.98 8.33
CA GLN A 159 -12.23 12.21 8.44
C GLN A 159 -12.54 12.97 9.73
N GLY A 160 -11.51 13.09 10.57
CA GLY A 160 -11.37 14.29 11.40
C GLY A 160 -11.11 15.49 10.50
N LYS A 161 -11.38 16.70 10.99
CA LYS A 161 -11.13 17.96 10.26
C LYS A 161 -9.64 18.29 10.14
N GLY A 162 -8.78 17.49 10.77
CA GLY A 162 -7.34 17.70 10.82
C GLY A 162 -6.56 17.20 9.60
N PRO A 163 -5.26 17.53 9.51
CA PRO A 163 -4.39 17.07 8.44
C PRO A 163 -4.25 15.56 8.38
N LEU A 164 -4.02 15.07 7.17
CA LEU A 164 -3.83 13.68 6.82
C LEU A 164 -2.35 13.43 6.55
N LEU A 165 -1.78 12.42 7.21
CA LEU A 165 -0.45 11.92 6.91
C LEU A 165 -0.60 10.75 5.96
N VAL A 166 0.15 10.80 4.85
CA VAL A 166 0.07 9.80 3.78
C VAL A 166 1.43 9.14 3.64
N TYR A 167 1.48 7.84 3.88
CA TYR A 167 2.69 7.03 3.77
C TYR A 167 2.56 6.03 2.62
N HIS A 168 3.42 6.16 1.61
CA HIS A 168 3.45 5.27 0.47
C HIS A 168 4.49 4.17 0.67
N VAL A 169 4.05 2.92 0.64
CA VAL A 169 4.90 1.73 0.70
C VAL A 169 5.19 1.29 -0.73
N ARG A 170 6.44 1.49 -1.16
CA ARG A 170 6.86 1.26 -2.54
C ARG A 170 7.82 0.08 -2.63
N PRO A 171 7.72 -0.78 -3.65
CA PRO A 171 8.73 -1.80 -3.85
C PRO A 171 10.06 -1.14 -4.24
N ASP A 172 11.16 -1.83 -3.99
CA ASP A 172 12.50 -1.36 -4.37
C ASP A 172 12.63 -1.28 -5.91
N ASP A 173 13.47 -0.36 -6.42
CA ASP A 173 13.54 -0.05 -7.86
C ASP A 173 14.07 -1.22 -8.71
N ASP A 174 14.82 -2.14 -8.09
CA ASP A 174 15.42 -3.32 -8.69
C ASP A 174 14.54 -4.57 -8.54
N VAL A 175 13.38 -4.47 -7.88
CA VAL A 175 12.43 -5.58 -7.80
C VAL A 175 11.91 -5.92 -9.19
N LEU A 176 12.14 -7.18 -9.56
CA LEU A 176 11.65 -7.79 -10.78
C LEU A 176 10.31 -8.44 -10.51
N TYR A 177 9.33 -8.14 -11.37
CA TYR A 177 8.11 -8.93 -11.39
C TYR A 177 8.38 -10.24 -12.11
N MET A 178 8.42 -11.33 -11.35
CA MET A 178 8.42 -12.67 -11.91
C MET A 178 7.02 -13.24 -11.78
N ARG A 179 6.44 -13.67 -12.90
CA ARG A 179 5.13 -14.31 -12.91
C ARG A 179 5.24 -15.64 -12.18
N VAL A 180 4.92 -15.66 -10.89
CA VAL A 180 4.90 -16.93 -10.16
C VAL A 180 3.58 -17.62 -10.49
N ALA A 181 3.57 -18.37 -11.58
CA ALA A 181 2.47 -19.25 -11.91
C ALA A 181 2.31 -20.26 -10.77
N GLY A 182 1.19 -20.13 -10.04
CA GLY A 182 0.60 -21.08 -9.10
C GLY A 182 1.51 -22.17 -8.54
N ALA A 183 1.89 -22.00 -7.27
CA ALA A 183 2.16 -23.09 -6.34
C ALA A 183 2.99 -24.27 -6.89
N LEU A 184 4.27 -24.03 -7.17
CA LEU A 184 5.38 -24.99 -7.03
C LEU A 184 6.64 -24.25 -7.49
N MET A 185 7.65 -24.17 -6.60
CA MET A 185 8.93 -23.52 -6.88
C MET A 185 9.60 -24.14 -8.12
N ARG A 186 9.30 -23.62 -9.31
CA ARG A 186 10.11 -23.88 -10.49
C ARG A 186 11.35 -22.99 -10.38
N PRO A 187 12.57 -23.54 -10.52
CA PRO A 187 13.75 -22.71 -10.64
C PRO A 187 13.57 -21.79 -11.85
N VAL A 188 13.63 -20.49 -11.59
CA VAL A 188 13.49 -19.46 -12.63
C VAL A 188 14.65 -19.63 -13.59
N SER A 189 14.36 -19.79 -14.88
CA SER A 189 15.40 -19.93 -15.89
C SER A 189 16.12 -18.60 -16.12
N GLY A 190 17.39 -18.63 -16.54
CA GLY A 190 18.13 -17.41 -16.88
C GLY A 190 17.47 -16.59 -18.02
N GLU A 191 16.61 -17.21 -18.83
CA GLU A 191 15.81 -16.51 -19.84
C GLU A 191 14.60 -15.82 -19.24
N GLU A 192 13.95 -16.39 -18.22
CA GLU A 192 12.87 -15.73 -17.48
C GLU A 192 13.37 -14.52 -16.70
N VAL A 193 14.58 -14.58 -16.13
CA VAL A 193 15.22 -13.40 -15.51
C VAL A 193 15.52 -12.31 -16.56
N LYS A 194 15.94 -12.70 -17.77
CA LYS A 194 16.16 -11.75 -18.88
C LYS A 194 14.87 -11.18 -19.45
N ALA A 195 13.77 -11.92 -19.37
CA ALA A 195 12.44 -11.49 -19.81
C ALA A 195 11.66 -10.76 -18.70
N ALA A 196 12.08 -10.89 -17.44
CA ALA A 196 11.46 -10.24 -16.31
C ALA A 196 11.59 -8.72 -16.45
N ARG A 197 10.46 -8.03 -16.28
CA ARG A 197 10.40 -6.57 -16.30
C ARG A 197 10.41 -6.07 -14.87
N ARG A 198 10.91 -4.85 -14.67
CA ARG A 198 10.76 -4.18 -13.38
C ARG A 198 9.29 -3.96 -13.11
N VAL A 199 8.86 -4.06 -11.85
CA VAL A 199 7.45 -3.90 -11.48
C VAL A 199 6.92 -2.53 -11.96
N LYS A 200 7.76 -1.48 -11.86
CA LYS A 200 7.45 -0.12 -12.34
C LYS A 200 7.25 -0.02 -13.85
N GLU A 201 8.10 -0.69 -14.64
CA GLU A 201 8.01 -0.72 -16.11
C GLU A 201 6.78 -1.49 -16.60
N THR A 202 6.36 -2.48 -15.83
CA THR A 202 5.15 -3.27 -16.11
C THR A 202 3.90 -2.41 -16.03
N ASP A 203 3.84 -1.50 -15.06
CA ASP A 203 2.73 -0.55 -14.91
C ASP A 203 2.68 0.49 -16.03
N GLU A 204 3.81 1.12 -16.36
CA GLU A 204 3.91 2.06 -17.47
C GLU A 204 3.49 1.41 -18.80
N TRP A 205 3.88 0.15 -19.01
CA TRP A 205 3.45 -0.63 -20.17
C TRP A 205 1.94 -0.93 -20.14
N GLN A 206 1.36 -1.35 -19.01
CA GLN A 206 -0.08 -1.59 -18.90
C GLN A 206 -0.90 -0.31 -19.13
N ARG A 207 -0.45 0.84 -18.62
CA ARG A 207 -1.10 2.14 -18.83
C ARG A 207 -1.08 2.55 -20.30
N THR A 208 0.08 2.41 -20.95
CA THR A 208 0.23 2.73 -22.39
C THR A 208 -0.69 1.85 -23.24
N ARG A 209 -0.76 0.55 -22.92
CA ARG A 209 -1.60 -0.40 -23.65
C ARG A 209 -3.10 -0.11 -23.50
N ARG A 210 -3.55 0.28 -22.30
CA ARG A 210 -4.95 0.69 -22.06
C ARG A 210 -5.30 1.98 -22.81
N MET A 211 -4.37 2.92 -22.94
CA MET A 211 -4.59 4.14 -23.74
C MET A 211 -4.70 3.83 -25.23
N ASP A 212 -3.88 2.93 -25.77
CA ASP A 212 -3.95 2.50 -27.17
C ASP A 212 -5.23 1.72 -27.49
N GLU A 213 -5.76 0.93 -26.55
CA GLU A 213 -7.04 0.22 -26.70
C GLU A 213 -8.24 1.19 -26.65
N HIS A 214 -8.19 2.25 -25.84
CA HIS A 214 -9.22 3.29 -25.80
C HIS A 214 -9.19 4.27 -26.99
N ALA A 215 -8.03 4.47 -27.62
CA ALA A 215 -7.89 5.31 -28.81
C ALA A 215 -8.37 4.63 -30.11
N ARG A 216 -8.73 3.34 -30.05
CA ARG A 216 -9.21 2.51 -31.18
C ARG A 216 -10.72 2.26 -31.17
N LEU A 217 -11.45 2.90 -30.26
CA LEU A 217 -12.92 2.94 -30.20
C LEU A 217 -13.41 4.36 -30.53
#